data_AF-A0AAU7GI87-F1
#
_entry.id   AF-A0AAU7GI87-F1
#
_cell.length_a   1.000
_cell.length_b   1.000
_cell.length_c   1.000
_cell.angle_alpha   90.00
_cell.angle_beta   90.00
_cell.angle_gamma   90.00
#
_symmetry.space_group_name_H-M   'P 1'
#
loop_
_entity.id
_entity.type
_entity.pdbx_description
1 polymer ?
#
loop_
_entity_poly.entity_id
_entity_poly.type
_entity_poly.pdbx_seq_one_letter_code
_entity_poly.pdbx_strand_id
1 'polypeptide(L)'
;MRWLFTGTQPDGRPIEAGPDVDELLRILDRAVDATAEADGLLDRHGAAEGGRMDARAALAARVELAAVEHELADVVCFPNDEAVRDRAAVIVTFYQHLLTHALQAQYSTVAPAHPAIRSAIPLPGDHTELAAIRDALRASAYGTR
;
A
#
# COMPACT_ATOMS: atom_id res chain seq x y z
N MET A 1 6.34 -1.50 -16.96
CA MET A 1 7.62 -2.19 -16.67
C MET A 1 7.31 -3.65 -16.38
N ARG A 2 8.08 -4.59 -16.92
CA ARG A 2 7.90 -6.04 -16.73
C ARG A 2 8.84 -6.45 -15.60
N TRP A 3 8.30 -6.82 -14.44
CA TRP A 3 9.09 -7.33 -13.31
C TRP A 3 9.69 -8.67 -13.72
N LEU A 4 11.00 -8.69 -13.99
CA LEU A 4 11.73 -9.90 -14.37
C LEU A 4 12.26 -10.55 -13.10
N PHE A 5 11.48 -11.47 -12.53
CA PHE A 5 11.92 -12.36 -11.46
C PHE A 5 12.73 -13.50 -12.09
N THR A 6 14.06 -13.45 -11.98
CA THR A 6 14.91 -14.60 -12.29
C THR A 6 14.96 -15.50 -11.07
N GLY A 7 14.12 -16.53 -11.04
CA GLY A 7 13.91 -17.45 -9.93
C GLY A 7 15.04 -18.45 -9.70
N THR A 8 16.24 -17.97 -9.38
CA THR A 8 17.36 -18.83 -8.93
C THR A 8 18.17 -18.14 -7.85
N GLN A 9 18.41 -18.85 -6.73
CA GLN A 9 19.42 -18.48 -5.75
C GLN A 9 20.82 -18.41 -6.39
N PRO A 10 21.80 -17.70 -5.79
CA PRO A 10 23.17 -17.63 -6.31
C PRO A 10 23.88 -18.99 -6.43
N ASP A 11 23.34 -20.05 -5.82
CA ASP A 11 23.80 -21.43 -5.93
C ASP A 11 23.01 -22.27 -6.97
N GLY A 12 22.10 -21.66 -7.72
CA GLY A 12 21.33 -22.30 -8.80
C GLY A 12 20.10 -23.08 -8.35
N ARG A 13 19.70 -23.02 -7.07
CA ARG A 13 18.46 -23.65 -6.60
C ARG A 13 17.23 -22.81 -6.98
N PRO A 14 16.09 -23.46 -7.31
CA PRO A 14 14.82 -22.76 -7.39
C PRO A 14 14.51 -22.11 -6.04
N ILE A 15 14.01 -20.88 -6.06
CA ILE A 15 13.56 -20.19 -4.85
C ILE A 15 12.34 -20.95 -4.32
N GLU A 16 12.52 -21.78 -3.30
CA GLU A 16 11.39 -22.38 -2.58
C GLU A 16 10.69 -21.27 -1.80
N ALA A 17 9.35 -21.21 -1.86
CA ALA A 17 8.57 -20.36 -0.98
C ALA A 17 8.90 -20.74 0.48
N GLY A 18 9.62 -19.86 1.16
CA GLY A 18 9.96 -19.98 2.58
C GLY A 18 8.93 -19.26 3.46
N PRO A 19 8.96 -19.47 4.79
CA PRO A 19 8.06 -18.80 5.74
C PRO A 19 8.09 -17.27 5.61
N ASP A 20 9.21 -16.71 5.16
CA ASP A 20 9.43 -15.28 4.93
C ASP A 20 8.58 -14.72 3.78
N VAL A 21 8.39 -15.50 2.71
CA VAL A 21 7.56 -15.10 1.55
C VAL A 21 6.07 -15.20 1.89
N ASP A 22 5.68 -16.22 2.64
CA ASP A 22 4.31 -16.38 3.14
C ASP A 22 3.93 -15.22 4.09
N GLU A 23 4.86 -14.80 4.94
CA GLU A 23 4.68 -13.65 5.83
C GLU A 23 4.57 -12.34 5.04
N LEU A 24 5.46 -12.08 4.08
CA LEU A 24 5.37 -10.92 3.20
C LEU A 24 4.03 -10.90 2.44
N LEU A 25 3.59 -12.03 1.89
CA LEU A 25 2.31 -12.13 1.20
C LEU A 25 1.12 -11.82 2.12
N ARG A 26 1.14 -12.31 3.36
CA ARG A 26 0.12 -12.00 4.37
C ARG A 26 0.07 -10.50 4.65
N ILE A 27 1.23 -9.86 4.80
CA ILE A 27 1.32 -8.41 5.04
C ILE A 27 0.79 -7.65 3.82
N LEU A 28 1.14 -8.07 2.60
CA LEU A 28 0.67 -7.46 1.36
C LEU A 28 -0.85 -7.60 1.15
N ASP A 29 -1.45 -8.75 1.49
CA ASP A 29 -2.92 -8.90 1.45
C ASP A 29 -3.59 -7.84 2.34
N ARG A 30 -3.09 -7.70 3.57
CA ARG A 30 -3.61 -6.70 4.52
C ARG A 30 -3.36 -5.27 4.05
N ALA A 31 -2.21 -5.02 3.42
CA ALA A 31 -1.88 -3.72 2.84
C ALA A 31 -2.82 -3.34 1.69
N VAL A 32 -3.19 -4.30 0.82
CA VAL A 32 -4.18 -4.09 -0.25
C VAL A 32 -5.54 -3.69 0.34
N ASP A 33 -6.01 -4.42 1.34
CA ASP A 33 -7.31 -4.13 1.97
C ASP A 33 -7.32 -2.76 2.66
N ALA A 34 -6.27 -2.46 3.44
CA ALA A 34 -6.14 -1.19 4.15
C ALA A 34 -6.04 0.01 3.20
N THR A 35 -5.29 -0.12 2.10
CA THR A 35 -5.18 0.95 1.10
C THR A 35 -6.46 1.12 0.28
N ALA A 36 -7.19 0.04 -0.01
CA ALA A 36 -8.49 0.12 -0.67
C ALA A 36 -9.56 0.80 0.21
N GLU A 37 -9.58 0.51 1.52
CA GLU A 37 -10.47 1.18 2.47
C GLU A 37 -10.15 2.68 2.56
N ALA A 38 -8.86 3.02 2.65
CA ALA A 38 -8.39 4.40 2.63
C ALA A 38 -8.78 5.12 1.33
N ASP A 39 -8.64 4.48 0.17
CA ASP A 39 -9.05 5.02 -1.12
C ASP A 39 -10.54 5.34 -1.14
N GLY A 40 -11.37 4.41 -0.67
CA GLY A 40 -12.82 4.61 -0.58
C GLY A 40 -13.22 5.76 0.34
N LEU A 41 -12.49 5.97 1.45
CA LEU A 41 -12.69 7.12 2.33
C LEU A 41 -12.35 8.44 1.63
N LEU A 42 -11.22 8.49 0.92
CA LEU A 42 -10.77 9.66 0.17
C LEU A 42 -11.73 10.00 -0.97
N ASP A 43 -12.26 8.99 -1.67
CA ASP A 43 -13.24 9.20 -2.74
C ASP A 43 -14.56 9.74 -2.22
N ARG A 44 -15.07 9.21 -1.10
CA ARG A 44 -16.27 9.77 -0.46
C ARG A 44 -16.06 11.21 0.00
N HIS A 45 -14.87 11.55 0.49
CA HIS A 45 -14.53 12.92 0.86
C HIS A 45 -14.45 13.85 -0.36
N GLY A 46 -13.86 13.39 -1.47
CA GLY A 46 -13.73 14.18 -2.71
C GLY A 46 -15.01 14.33 -3.52
N ALA A 47 -15.93 13.35 -3.45
CA ALA A 47 -17.16 13.32 -4.25
C ALA A 47 -18.30 14.19 -3.69
N ALA A 48 -18.28 14.51 -2.40
CA ALA A 48 -19.32 15.32 -1.78
C ALA A 48 -18.89 16.80 -1.71
N GLU A 49 -19.66 17.71 -2.33
CA GLU A 49 -19.50 19.15 -2.10
C GLU A 49 -19.67 19.44 -0.60
N GLY A 50 -18.58 19.86 0.06
CA GLY A 50 -18.57 20.05 1.51
C GLY A 50 -18.59 18.74 2.33
N GLY A 51 -18.29 17.61 1.71
CA GLY A 51 -18.22 16.30 2.34
C GLY A 51 -17.20 16.27 3.46
N ARG A 52 -17.66 16.15 4.70
CA ARG A 52 -16.77 15.95 5.85
C ARG A 52 -16.31 14.50 5.84
N MET A 53 -15.01 14.29 5.99
CA MET A 53 -14.49 12.96 6.22
C MET A 53 -14.93 12.46 7.59
N ASP A 54 -15.31 11.19 7.64
CA ASP A 54 -15.56 10.50 8.91
C ASP A 54 -14.22 10.35 9.65
N ALA A 55 -14.03 11.18 10.68
CA ALA A 55 -12.80 11.21 11.47
C ALA A 55 -12.53 9.88 12.18
N ARG A 56 -13.56 9.13 12.55
CA ARG A 56 -13.40 7.83 13.21
C ARG A 56 -12.92 6.78 12.23
N ALA A 57 -13.55 6.71 11.06
CA ALA A 57 -13.14 5.78 10.00
C ALA A 57 -11.73 6.11 9.49
N ALA A 58 -11.43 7.39 9.28
CA ALA A 58 -10.10 7.83 8.86
C ALA A 58 -9.02 7.54 9.91
N LEU A 59 -9.32 7.69 11.21
CA LEU A 59 -8.39 7.31 12.28
C LEU A 59 -8.17 5.80 12.31
N ALA A 60 -9.23 4.99 12.19
CA ALA A 60 -9.12 3.54 12.14
C ALA A 60 -8.24 3.08 10.97
N ALA A 61 -8.50 3.60 9.77
CA ALA A 61 -7.69 3.32 8.58
C ALA A 61 -6.22 3.73 8.76
N ARG A 62 -5.94 4.86 9.41
CA ARG A 62 -4.56 5.28 9.70
C ARG A 62 -3.84 4.36 10.69
N VAL A 63 -4.53 3.89 11.73
CA VAL A 63 -3.96 2.93 12.68
C VAL A 63 -3.61 1.63 11.96
N GLU A 64 -4.51 1.15 11.10
CA GLU A 64 -4.30 -0.05 10.32
C GLU A 64 -3.13 0.08 9.34
N LEU A 65 -3.07 1.17 8.57
CA LEU A 65 -1.95 1.45 7.68
C LEU A 65 -0.61 1.58 8.42
N ALA A 66 -0.60 2.17 9.62
CA ALA A 66 0.62 2.27 10.45
C ALA A 66 1.08 0.90 10.98
N ALA A 67 0.14 0.02 11.34
CA ALA A 67 0.45 -1.35 11.72
C ALA A 67 1.06 -2.13 10.54
N VAL A 68 0.48 -1.99 9.35
CA VAL A 68 1.02 -2.60 8.11
C VAL A 68 2.42 -2.04 7.79
N GLU A 69 2.62 -0.72 7.88
CA GLU A 69 3.93 -0.10 7.64
C GLU A 69 5.00 -0.64 8.61
N HIS A 70 4.65 -0.83 9.88
CA HIS A 70 5.55 -1.42 10.87
C HIS A 70 5.88 -2.89 10.55
N GLU A 71 4.88 -3.70 10.21
CA GLU A 71 5.11 -5.09 9.79
C GLU A 71 5.97 -5.16 8.51
N LEU A 72 5.78 -4.25 7.56
CA LEU A 72 6.62 -4.14 6.36
C LEU A 72 8.05 -3.73 6.69
N ALA A 73 8.29 -2.94 7.74
CA ALA A 73 9.64 -2.57 8.15
C ALA A 73 10.38 -3.73 8.85
N ASP A 74 9.64 -4.58 9.57
CA ASP A 74 10.21 -5.65 10.40
C ASP A 74 10.34 -6.98 9.65
N VAL A 75 9.58 -7.19 8.56
CA VAL A 75 9.64 -8.44 7.79
C VAL A 75 11.01 -8.62 7.14
N VAL A 76 11.61 -9.78 7.41
CA VAL A 76 12.85 -10.21 6.76
C VAL A 76 12.48 -10.84 5.43
N CYS A 77 12.99 -10.27 4.34
CA CYS A 77 12.74 -10.75 2.98
C CYS A 77 14.01 -11.36 2.39
N PHE A 78 13.86 -12.26 1.41
CA PHE A 78 14.97 -12.56 0.52
C PHE A 78 15.38 -11.29 -0.26
N PRO A 79 16.65 -11.16 -0.68
CA PRO A 79 17.12 -9.98 -1.42
C PRO A 79 16.28 -9.63 -2.66
N ASN A 80 15.69 -10.63 -3.31
CA ASN A 80 14.85 -10.43 -4.50
C ASN A 80 13.47 -9.83 -4.18
N ASP A 81 13.00 -9.96 -2.94
CA ASP A 81 11.68 -9.52 -2.49
C ASP A 81 11.75 -8.19 -1.71
N GLU A 82 12.95 -7.70 -1.37
CA GLU A 82 13.14 -6.40 -0.71
C GLU A 82 12.54 -5.25 -1.54
N ALA A 83 12.69 -5.29 -2.87
CA ALA A 83 12.10 -4.28 -3.76
C ALA A 83 10.56 -4.28 -3.70
N VAL A 84 9.94 -5.45 -3.48
CA VAL A 84 8.48 -5.59 -3.32
C VAL A 84 8.03 -4.99 -2.00
N ARG A 85 8.71 -5.33 -0.90
CA ARG A 85 8.48 -4.76 0.44
C ARG A 85 8.61 -3.24 0.43
N ASP A 86 9.71 -2.72 -0.10
CA ASP A 86 10.00 -1.28 -0.13
C ASP A 86 8.96 -0.53 -0.97
N ARG A 87 8.55 -1.11 -2.09
CA ARG A 87 7.51 -0.54 -2.93
C ARG A 87 6.15 -0.51 -2.22
N ALA A 88 5.79 -1.59 -1.53
CA ALA A 88 4.58 -1.64 -0.73
C ALA A 88 4.59 -0.61 0.40
N ALA A 89 5.73 -0.46 1.10
CA ALA A 89 5.90 0.53 2.15
C ALA A 89 5.64 1.95 1.62
N VAL A 90 6.23 2.31 0.47
CA VAL A 90 6.00 3.62 -0.16
C VAL A 90 4.50 3.88 -0.43
N ILE A 91 3.78 2.89 -0.94
CA ILE A 91 2.33 3.03 -1.22
C ILE A 91 1.54 3.19 0.09
N VAL A 92 1.82 2.36 1.10
CA VAL A 92 1.16 2.43 2.42
C VAL A 92 1.40 3.78 3.08
N THR A 93 2.65 4.23 3.17
CA THR A 93 3.02 5.54 3.73
C THR A 93 2.30 6.65 2.98
N PHE A 94 2.21 6.57 1.64
CA PHE A 94 1.51 7.57 0.85
C PHE A 94 0.01 7.68 1.20
N TYR A 95 -0.70 6.56 1.36
CA TYR A 95 -2.09 6.57 1.80
C TYR A 95 -2.27 7.16 3.22
N GLN A 96 -1.33 6.94 4.14
CA GLN A 96 -1.35 7.59 5.45
C GLN A 96 -1.24 9.13 5.33
N HIS A 97 -0.37 9.61 4.43
CA HIS A 97 -0.21 11.03 4.18
C HIS A 97 -1.47 11.64 3.58
N LEU A 98 -2.09 10.97 2.61
CA LEU A 98 -3.36 11.41 2.02
C LEU A 98 -4.47 11.55 3.07
N LEU A 99 -4.68 10.53 3.90
CA LEU A 99 -5.68 10.58 4.98
C LEU A 99 -5.38 11.69 5.99
N THR A 100 -4.11 11.90 6.33
CA THR A 100 -3.67 12.97 7.24
C THR A 100 -4.01 14.34 6.67
N HIS A 101 -3.67 14.57 5.41
CA HIS A 101 -3.94 15.85 4.75
C HIS A 101 -5.43 16.10 4.57
N ALA A 102 -6.20 15.10 4.15
CA ALA A 102 -7.64 15.24 4.01
C ALA A 102 -8.32 15.54 5.37
N LEU A 103 -7.85 14.93 6.48
CA LEU A 103 -8.34 15.25 7.82
C LEU A 103 -7.99 16.68 8.24
N GLN A 104 -6.73 17.08 8.05
CA GLN A 104 -6.27 18.42 8.40
C GLN A 104 -7.02 19.50 7.61
N ALA A 105 -7.28 19.26 6.31
CA ALA A 105 -8.02 20.18 5.45
C ALA A 105 -9.43 20.47 6.01
N GLN A 106 -10.11 19.47 6.58
CA GLN A 106 -11.43 19.65 7.18
C GLN A 106 -11.45 20.60 8.40
N TYR A 107 -10.33 20.75 9.10
CA TYR A 107 -10.22 21.61 10.29
C TYR A 107 -9.50 22.93 10.02
N SER A 108 -8.95 23.13 8.82
CA SER A 108 -8.25 24.35 8.46
C SER A 108 -9.24 25.44 8.02
N THR A 109 -9.22 26.59 8.68
CA THR A 109 -10.01 27.78 8.30
C THR A 109 -9.38 28.60 7.17
N VAL A 110 -8.20 28.19 6.67
CA VAL A 110 -7.32 29.01 5.80
C VAL A 110 -7.34 28.57 4.32
N ALA A 111 -8.00 27.46 3.95
CA ALA A 111 -7.98 27.00 2.55
C ALA A 111 -9.38 26.80 1.96
N PRO A 112 -9.85 27.69 1.06
CA PRO A 112 -10.91 27.36 0.13
C PRO A 112 -10.34 26.50 -1.02
N ALA A 113 -11.15 25.52 -1.45
CA ALA A 113 -10.94 24.57 -2.57
C ALA A 113 -10.14 23.29 -2.28
N HIS A 114 -10.86 22.27 -1.79
CA HIS A 114 -10.55 20.86 -2.05
C HIS A 114 -11.30 20.45 -3.33
N PRO A 115 -10.62 19.91 -4.37
CA PRO A 115 -10.65 18.45 -4.58
C PRO A 115 -9.33 17.85 -5.13
N ALA A 116 -8.25 18.62 -5.24
CA ALA A 116 -7.11 18.26 -6.09
C ALA A 116 -5.97 17.46 -5.43
N ILE A 117 -6.10 16.95 -4.19
CA ILE A 117 -4.96 16.23 -3.57
C ILE A 117 -4.55 15.01 -4.42
N ARG A 118 -5.52 14.28 -5.01
CA ARG A 118 -5.22 13.18 -5.95
C ARG A 118 -4.70 13.65 -7.32
N SER A 119 -5.02 14.87 -7.76
CA SER A 119 -4.68 15.37 -9.10
C SER A 119 -3.43 16.26 -9.16
N ALA A 120 -2.96 16.77 -8.02
CA ALA A 120 -1.82 17.70 -7.95
C ALA A 120 -0.47 17.00 -7.70
N ILE A 121 -0.48 15.77 -7.20
CA ILE A 121 0.73 15.01 -6.86
C ILE A 121 0.72 13.73 -7.69
N PRO A 122 1.77 13.46 -8.49
CA PRO A 122 1.92 12.15 -9.13
C PRO A 122 1.85 11.07 -8.05
N LEU A 123 0.85 10.20 -8.13
CA LEU A 123 0.69 9.11 -7.18
C LEU A 123 1.96 8.28 -7.25
N PRO A 124 2.70 8.09 -6.13
CA PRO A 124 3.85 7.23 -6.13
C PRO A 124 3.42 5.82 -6.49
N GLY A 125 2.17 5.41 -6.24
CA GLY A 125 1.48 4.21 -6.72
C GLY A 125 0.04 4.22 -6.17
N ASP A 126 -0.77 3.21 -6.48
CA ASP A 126 -2.13 3.07 -5.92
C ASP A 126 -2.40 1.65 -5.39
N HIS A 127 -3.57 1.46 -4.77
CA HIS A 127 -3.96 0.14 -4.23
C HIS A 127 -4.07 -0.95 -5.31
N THR A 128 -4.33 -0.60 -6.58
CA THR A 128 -4.37 -1.56 -7.69
C THR A 128 -2.97 -2.02 -8.06
N GLU A 129 -1.99 -1.11 -8.04
CA GLU A 129 -0.59 -1.47 -8.19
C GLU A 129 -0.13 -2.41 -7.07
N LEU A 130 -0.53 -2.14 -5.82
CA LEU A 130 -0.20 -2.99 -4.68
C LEU A 130 -0.79 -4.41 -4.83
N ALA A 131 -2.04 -4.51 -5.31
CA ALA A 131 -2.65 -5.80 -5.62
C ALA A 131 -1.90 -6.54 -6.74
N ALA A 132 -1.47 -5.82 -7.78
CA ALA A 132 -0.68 -6.41 -8.86
C ALA A 132 0.70 -6.90 -8.39
N ILE A 133 1.36 -6.16 -7.50
CA ILE A 133 2.64 -6.55 -6.88
C ILE A 133 2.46 -7.83 -6.07
N ARG A 134 1.44 -7.89 -5.21
CA ARG A 134 1.10 -9.08 -4.44
C ARG A 134 0.85 -10.28 -5.34
N ASP A 135 0.03 -10.11 -6.38
CA ASP A 135 -0.34 -11.20 -7.28
C ASP A 135 0.86 -11.71 -8.07
N ALA A 136 1.79 -10.82 -8.46
CA ALA A 136 3.05 -11.18 -9.09
C ALA A 136 3.96 -11.97 -8.13
N LEU A 137 4.09 -11.54 -6.87
CA LEU A 137 4.85 -12.27 -5.84
C LEU A 137 4.26 -13.66 -5.61
N ARG A 138 2.93 -13.77 -5.47
CA ARG A 138 2.21 -15.04 -5.29
C ARG A 138 2.42 -15.97 -6.49
N ALA A 139 2.36 -15.43 -7.70
CA ALA A 139 2.64 -16.19 -8.92
C ALA A 139 4.11 -16.62 -9.01
N SER A 140 5.06 -15.82 -8.55
CA SER A 140 6.48 -16.20 -8.51
C SER A 140 6.75 -17.29 -7.46
N ALA A 141 6.14 -17.18 -6.28
CA ALA A 141 6.36 -18.10 -5.16
C ALA A 141 5.73 -19.48 -5.38
N TYR A 142 4.57 -19.54 -6.03
CA TYR A 142 3.81 -20.80 -6.20
C TYR A 142 3.50 -21.18 -7.65
N GLY A 143 3.82 -20.32 -8.61
CA GLY A 143 3.59 -20.55 -10.04
C GLY A 143 4.76 -21.27 -10.70
N THR A 144 4.91 -22.55 -10.39
CA THR A 144 5.48 -23.52 -11.33
C THR A 144 4.85 -24.89 -11.08
N ARG A 145 3.83 -25.22 -11.89
CA ARG A 145 3.39 -26.58 -12.17
C ARG A 145 3.15 -26.71 -13.66
#